data_AF-A0AA35SU00-F1
#
_entry.id   AF-A0AA35SU00-F1
#
_cell.length_a   1.000
_cell.length_b   1.000
_cell.length_c   1.000
_cell.angle_alpha   90.00
_cell.angle_beta   90.00
_cell.angle_gamma   90.00
#
_symmetry.space_group_name_H-M   'P 1'
#
loop_
_entity.id
_entity.type
_entity.pdbx_description
1 polymer ?
#
loop_
_entity_poly.entity_id
_entity_poly.type
_entity_poly.pdbx_seq_one_letter_code
_entity_poly.pdbx_strand_id
1 'polypeptide(L)'
;MEGRAEELGRLDFYDKTGRNWRKQLGSLGSGNHFIEIVLDEEDGVWAFLHSGSRGVGNRLATHHIRVAKGIMERDGVELPDADLAYLQEGTPEFDDYITDLEWAQEFALLNREEMMERVIKLLQYRCGDFEVVERIQCHHNFTQRENHFGEDILVYVVRGKGNAQAFNTAPHGAGRRMSRRKARDSFTMDDFDRLMTGIEVNRSEAFLDELPGAYKDIDLVMEQSKDLVEVIHTFRQIVNVKGA
;
A
#
# COMPACT_ATOMS: atom_id res chain seq x y z
N MET A 1 17.65 -9.15 4.42
CA MET A 1 17.82 -7.70 4.19
C MET A 1 19.20 -7.15 4.55
N GLU A 2 19.78 -7.44 5.72
CA GLU A 2 21.11 -6.91 6.07
C GLU A 2 22.22 -7.51 5.21
N GLY A 3 22.33 -8.84 5.14
CA GLY A 3 23.28 -9.49 4.22
C GLY A 3 23.10 -9.06 2.77
N ARG A 4 21.85 -8.88 2.33
CA ARG A 4 21.55 -8.33 0.99
C ARG A 4 22.12 -6.92 0.80
N ALA A 5 22.04 -6.06 1.82
CA ALA A 5 22.62 -4.72 1.76
C ALA A 5 24.16 -4.74 1.77
N GLU A 6 24.78 -5.71 2.45
CA GLU A 6 26.23 -5.93 2.42
C GLU A 6 26.71 -6.40 1.04
N GLU A 7 26.01 -7.37 0.43
CA GLU A 7 26.29 -7.86 -0.92
C GLU A 7 26.25 -6.75 -1.97
N LEU A 8 25.31 -5.81 -1.82
CA LEU A 8 25.19 -4.65 -2.71
C LEU A 8 26.21 -3.55 -2.39
N GLY A 9 26.98 -3.66 -1.30
CA GLY A 9 27.87 -2.60 -0.82
C GLY A 9 27.12 -1.34 -0.35
N ARG A 10 25.83 -1.46 -0.04
CA ARG A 10 24.93 -0.34 0.31
C ARG A 10 24.65 -0.24 1.81
N LEU A 11 25.15 -1.16 2.65
CA LEU A 11 24.80 -1.22 4.08
C LEU A 11 24.99 0.13 4.80
N ASP A 12 26.18 0.72 4.68
CA ASP A 12 26.50 2.02 5.30
C ASP A 12 25.59 3.14 4.79
N PHE A 13 25.24 3.09 3.50
CA PHE A 13 24.34 4.07 2.90
C PHE A 13 22.92 3.91 3.47
N TYR A 14 22.40 2.68 3.58
CA TYR A 14 21.10 2.42 4.18
C TYR A 14 21.06 2.75 5.67
N ASP A 15 22.15 2.59 6.41
CA ASP A 15 22.20 2.95 7.83
C ASP A 15 22.12 4.47 8.04
N LYS A 16 22.75 5.24 7.14
CA LYS A 16 22.68 6.71 7.12
C LYS A 16 21.31 7.19 6.62
N THR A 17 20.85 6.65 5.50
CA THR A 17 19.64 7.07 4.78
C THR A 17 18.37 6.50 5.40
N GLY A 18 18.44 5.43 6.18
CA GLY A 18 17.30 4.70 6.72
C GLY A 18 17.46 4.39 8.21
N ARG A 19 17.76 5.38 9.05
CA ARG A 19 17.89 5.20 10.51
C ARG A 19 16.84 4.21 11.07
N ASN A 20 17.34 3.18 11.77
CA ASN A 20 16.54 2.10 12.36
C ASN A 20 15.75 1.24 11.36
N TRP A 21 16.10 1.19 10.07
CA TRP A 21 15.37 0.41 9.06
C TRP A 21 15.23 -1.06 9.47
N ARG A 22 16.23 -1.63 10.15
CA ARG A 22 16.18 -3.00 10.71
C ARG A 22 15.01 -3.22 11.68
N LYS A 23 14.66 -2.20 12.46
CA LYS A 23 13.54 -2.27 13.43
C LYS A 23 12.17 -2.09 12.78
N GLN A 24 12.13 -1.74 11.49
CA GLN A 24 10.88 -1.50 10.75
C GLN A 24 10.37 -2.77 10.05
N LEU A 25 11.20 -3.81 9.89
CA LEU A 25 10.77 -5.06 9.27
C LEU A 25 9.74 -5.78 10.16
N GLY A 26 8.65 -6.25 9.56
CA GLY A 26 7.52 -6.84 10.28
C GLY A 26 6.62 -5.79 10.96
N SER A 27 6.62 -4.53 10.49
CA SER A 27 5.78 -3.45 11.03
C SER A 27 4.77 -2.93 10.02
N LEU A 28 3.57 -2.59 10.51
CA LEU A 28 2.47 -2.16 9.66
C LEU A 28 2.66 -0.75 9.12
N GLY A 29 2.90 0.20 10.03
CA GLY A 29 3.04 1.62 9.74
C GLY A 29 1.79 2.46 9.74
N SER A 30 2.00 3.75 9.57
CA SER A 30 0.94 4.76 9.50
C SER A 30 0.45 5.02 8.06
N GLY A 31 -0.59 5.84 7.94
CA GLY A 31 -1.22 6.21 6.68
C GLY A 31 -2.25 5.17 6.24
N ASN A 32 -2.27 4.85 4.95
CA ASN A 32 -3.20 3.89 4.38
C ASN A 32 -2.77 2.41 4.60
N HIS A 33 -1.86 2.14 5.53
CA HIS A 33 -1.44 0.78 5.85
C HIS A 33 -2.39 0.14 6.87
N PHE A 34 -2.78 -1.11 6.61
CA PHE A 34 -3.77 -1.82 7.41
C PHE A 34 -3.62 -3.35 7.33
N ILE A 35 -4.22 -4.03 8.29
CA ILE A 35 -4.56 -5.46 8.27
C ILE A 35 -6.07 -5.55 8.38
N GLU A 36 -6.71 -6.30 7.50
CA GLU A 36 -8.15 -6.50 7.50
C GLU A 36 -8.50 -7.97 7.52
N ILE A 37 -9.58 -8.32 8.22
CA ILE A 37 -10.25 -9.60 8.03
C ILE A 37 -11.53 -9.31 7.28
N VAL A 38 -11.72 -9.99 6.16
CA VAL A 38 -12.83 -9.79 5.24
C VAL A 38 -13.46 -11.13 4.89
N LEU A 39 -14.72 -11.09 4.47
CA LEU A 39 -15.50 -12.23 4.01
C LEU A 39 -15.80 -12.08 2.53
N ASP A 40 -15.60 -13.15 1.75
CA ASP A 40 -16.03 -13.18 0.34
C ASP A 40 -17.54 -13.49 0.21
N GLU A 41 -18.01 -13.65 -1.02
CA GLU A 41 -19.42 -13.93 -1.34
C GLU A 41 -19.92 -15.28 -0.81
N GLU A 42 -19.03 -16.19 -0.45
CA GLU A 42 -19.33 -17.52 0.10
C GLU A 42 -19.05 -17.60 1.62
N ASP A 43 -18.87 -16.46 2.28
CA ASP A 43 -18.45 -16.33 3.68
C ASP A 43 -17.07 -16.96 3.96
N GLY A 44 -16.23 -17.13 2.94
CA GLY A 44 -14.82 -17.49 3.08
C GLY A 44 -14.03 -16.39 3.79
N VAL A 45 -13.14 -16.78 4.71
CA VAL A 45 -12.36 -15.82 5.53
C VAL A 45 -11.04 -15.48 4.88
N TRP A 46 -10.81 -14.19 4.64
CA TRP A 46 -9.58 -13.68 4.04
C TRP A 46 -8.87 -12.72 4.99
N ALA A 47 -7.54 -12.85 5.07
CA ALA A 47 -6.68 -11.88 5.73
C ALA A 47 -6.01 -10.98 4.68
N PHE A 48 -6.36 -9.70 4.67
CA PHE A 48 -5.80 -8.70 3.77
C PHE A 48 -4.74 -7.87 4.50
N LEU A 49 -3.61 -7.61 3.84
CA LEU A 49 -2.51 -6.82 4.41
C LEU A 49 -2.00 -5.81 3.39
N HIS A 50 -2.11 -4.52 3.74
CA HIS A 50 -1.54 -3.43 2.96
C HIS A 50 -0.36 -2.79 3.71
N SER A 51 0.86 -3.06 3.25
CA SER A 51 2.08 -2.40 3.74
C SER A 51 3.19 -2.37 2.69
N GLY A 52 4.13 -1.44 2.86
CA GLY A 52 5.25 -1.21 1.94
C GLY A 52 6.63 -1.34 2.58
N SER A 53 7.61 -0.70 1.94
CA SER A 53 9.03 -0.66 2.32
C SER A 53 9.34 0.25 3.52
N ARG A 54 8.30 0.62 4.29
CA ARG A 54 8.39 1.46 5.48
C ARG A 54 9.11 2.80 5.23
N GLY A 55 9.67 3.39 6.28
CA GLY A 55 10.34 4.69 6.20
C GLY A 55 11.63 4.65 5.38
N VAL A 56 12.32 3.51 5.32
CA VAL A 56 13.56 3.37 4.55
C VAL A 56 13.32 3.59 3.05
N GLY A 57 12.32 2.95 2.45
CA GLY A 57 12.05 3.14 1.02
C GLY A 57 11.62 4.57 0.67
N ASN A 58 10.87 5.26 1.54
CA ASN A 58 10.55 6.67 1.33
C ASN A 58 11.80 7.56 1.34
N ARG A 59 12.76 7.29 2.24
CA ARG A 59 14.02 8.06 2.30
C ARG A 59 14.92 7.77 1.11
N LEU A 60 14.95 6.53 0.61
CA LEU A 60 15.65 6.17 -0.63
C LEU A 60 15.04 6.88 -1.84
N ALA A 61 13.72 6.85 -2.00
CA ALA A 61 13.04 7.57 -3.08
C ALA A 61 13.31 9.07 -3.02
N THR A 62 13.24 9.67 -1.82
CA THR A 62 13.53 11.10 -1.62
C THR A 62 14.98 11.45 -1.95
N HIS A 63 15.92 10.56 -1.66
CA HIS A 63 17.31 10.73 -2.04
C HIS A 63 17.46 10.78 -3.56
N HIS A 64 16.91 9.80 -4.28
CA HIS A 64 17.00 9.72 -5.74
C HIS A 64 16.28 10.86 -6.46
N ILE A 65 15.12 11.30 -5.96
CA ILE A 65 14.44 12.50 -6.47
C ILE A 65 15.34 13.74 -6.35
N ARG A 66 16.07 13.88 -5.23
CA ARG A 66 17.00 15.00 -5.04
C ARG A 66 18.19 14.93 -5.99
N VAL A 67 18.74 13.73 -6.21
CA VAL A 67 19.82 13.51 -7.18
C VAL A 67 19.35 13.88 -8.58
N ALA A 68 18.19 13.37 -9.01
CA ALA A 68 17.59 13.70 -10.31
C ALA A 68 17.41 15.21 -10.48
N LYS A 69 16.79 15.90 -9.52
CA LYS A 69 16.62 17.37 -9.56
C LYS A 69 17.95 18.11 -9.67
N GLY A 70 18.97 17.69 -8.91
CA GLY A 70 20.31 18.29 -8.98
C GLY A 70 21.00 18.08 -10.32
N ILE A 71 20.80 16.94 -10.98
CA ILE A 71 21.31 16.67 -12.33
C ILE A 71 20.63 17.60 -13.34
N MET A 72 19.30 17.70 -13.30
CA MET A 72 18.54 18.57 -14.21
C MET A 72 18.99 20.04 -14.10
N GLU A 73 19.19 20.52 -12.86
CA GLU A 73 19.70 21.87 -12.60
C GLU A 73 21.13 22.06 -13.11
N ARG A 74 22.04 21.12 -12.82
CA ARG A 74 23.44 21.15 -13.27
C ARG A 74 23.55 21.17 -14.79
N ASP A 75 22.74 20.37 -15.47
CA ASP A 75 22.80 20.18 -16.92
C ASP A 75 21.93 21.21 -17.68
N GLY A 76 21.25 22.12 -16.96
CA GLY A 76 20.42 23.17 -17.54
C GLY A 76 19.18 22.64 -18.26
N VAL A 77 18.66 21.48 -17.84
CA VAL A 77 17.46 20.86 -18.43
C VAL A 77 16.22 21.58 -17.91
N GLU A 78 15.49 22.25 -18.81
CA GLU A 78 14.21 22.86 -18.48
C GLU A 78 13.09 21.81 -18.45
N LEU A 79 12.45 21.67 -17.29
CA LEU A 79 11.31 20.79 -17.09
C LEU A 79 10.02 21.62 -16.96
N PRO A 80 8.88 21.13 -17.47
CA PRO A 80 7.58 21.75 -17.22
C PRO A 80 7.22 21.83 -15.73
N ASP A 81 7.69 20.85 -14.95
CA ASP A 81 7.58 20.79 -13.50
C ASP A 81 8.83 20.10 -12.95
N ALA A 82 9.37 20.61 -11.83
CA ALA A 82 10.55 20.03 -11.19
C ALA A 82 10.32 18.59 -10.69
N ASP A 83 9.07 18.22 -10.39
CA ASP A 83 8.70 16.86 -9.98
C ASP A 83 8.73 15.84 -11.14
N LEU A 84 8.98 16.31 -12.38
CA LEU A 84 9.26 15.45 -13.54
C LEU A 84 10.75 15.15 -13.72
N ALA A 85 11.60 15.49 -12.74
CA ALA A 85 13.02 15.15 -12.78
C ALA A 85 13.22 13.63 -12.87
N TYR A 86 14.15 13.22 -13.73
CA TYR A 86 14.40 11.82 -14.05
C TYR A 86 15.90 11.48 -13.98
N LEU A 87 16.18 10.18 -13.92
CA LEU A 87 17.53 9.62 -14.04
C LEU A 87 17.63 8.94 -15.41
N GLN A 88 18.73 9.19 -16.11
CA GLN A 88 18.93 8.64 -17.45
C GLN A 88 19.51 7.23 -17.37
N GLU A 89 18.92 6.28 -18.09
CA GLU A 89 19.44 4.92 -18.18
C GLU A 89 20.89 4.91 -18.69
N GLY A 90 21.72 4.05 -18.08
CA GLY A 90 23.15 3.94 -18.39
C GLY A 90 24.04 4.93 -17.63
N THR A 91 23.49 5.72 -16.70
CA THR A 91 24.30 6.50 -15.75
C THR A 91 24.44 5.80 -14.40
N PRO A 92 25.53 6.05 -13.65
CA PRO A 92 25.71 5.46 -12.32
C PRO A 92 24.56 5.80 -11.35
N GLU A 93 23.97 6.99 -11.45
CA GLU A 93 22.85 7.39 -10.59
C GLU A 93 21.58 6.60 -10.88
N PHE A 94 21.34 6.24 -12.14
CA PHE A 94 20.25 5.34 -12.51
C PHE A 94 20.48 3.93 -11.98
N ASP A 95 21.70 3.40 -12.09
CA ASP A 95 22.05 2.07 -11.58
C ASP A 95 21.91 1.99 -10.05
N ASP A 96 22.33 3.04 -9.34
CA ASP A 96 22.13 3.20 -7.90
C ASP A 96 20.64 3.25 -7.53
N TYR A 97 19.83 3.95 -8.34
CA TYR A 97 18.37 4.02 -8.15
C TYR A 97 17.71 2.65 -8.31
N ILE A 98 18.03 1.91 -9.38
CA ILE A 98 17.49 0.58 -9.62
C ILE A 98 17.89 -0.38 -8.50
N THR A 99 19.16 -0.36 -8.10
CA THR A 99 19.67 -1.19 -6.99
C THR A 99 18.89 -0.94 -5.69
N ASP A 100 18.67 0.33 -5.34
CA ASP A 100 17.93 0.71 -4.13
C ASP A 100 16.43 0.39 -4.23
N LEU A 101 15.84 0.55 -5.42
CA LEU A 101 14.44 0.25 -5.70
C LEU A 101 14.16 -1.24 -5.51
N GLU A 102 14.97 -2.10 -6.12
CA GLU A 102 14.85 -3.55 -5.99
C GLU A 102 15.00 -4.00 -4.54
N TRP A 103 16.01 -3.46 -3.82
CA TRP A 103 16.18 -3.74 -2.40
C TRP A 103 14.96 -3.28 -1.58
N ALA A 104 14.39 -2.11 -1.87
CA ALA A 104 13.20 -1.62 -1.19
C ALA A 104 11.96 -2.48 -1.49
N GLN A 105 11.83 -3.00 -2.71
CA GLN A 105 10.76 -3.94 -3.08
C GLN A 105 10.91 -5.28 -2.34
N GLU A 106 12.13 -5.82 -2.26
CA GLU A 106 12.43 -7.01 -1.47
C GLU A 106 12.15 -6.78 0.03
N PHE A 107 12.52 -5.61 0.56
CA PHE A 107 12.19 -5.22 1.92
C PHE A 107 10.67 -5.22 2.14
N ALA A 108 9.91 -4.61 1.23
CA ALA A 108 8.45 -4.54 1.32
C ALA A 108 7.80 -5.94 1.26
N LEU A 109 8.35 -6.82 0.43
CA LEU A 109 7.95 -8.22 0.33
C LEU A 109 8.13 -8.93 1.67
N LEU A 110 9.35 -8.99 2.19
CA LEU A 110 9.65 -9.66 3.45
C LEU A 110 8.90 -9.05 4.63
N ASN A 111 8.69 -7.73 4.59
CA ASN A 111 7.87 -7.03 5.59
C ASN A 111 6.44 -7.59 5.61
N ARG A 112 5.81 -7.75 4.43
CA ARG A 112 4.47 -8.32 4.32
C ARG A 112 4.43 -9.80 4.69
N GLU A 113 5.43 -10.58 4.29
CA GLU A 113 5.50 -12.00 4.63
C GLU A 113 5.57 -12.21 6.14
N GLU A 114 6.48 -11.53 6.83
CA GLU A 114 6.63 -11.61 8.29
C GLU A 114 5.34 -11.20 9.01
N MET A 115 4.69 -10.12 8.55
CA MET A 115 3.42 -9.68 9.14
C MET A 115 2.30 -10.68 8.91
N MET A 116 2.17 -11.20 7.68
CA MET A 116 1.10 -12.15 7.36
C MET A 116 1.25 -13.44 8.16
N GLU A 117 2.48 -13.93 8.34
CA GLU A 117 2.72 -15.08 9.21
C GLU A 117 2.26 -14.85 10.65
N ARG A 118 2.51 -13.65 11.20
CA ARG A 118 2.05 -13.28 12.55
C ARG A 118 0.54 -13.20 12.63
N VAL A 119 -0.11 -12.66 11.59
CA VAL A 119 -1.58 -12.61 11.50
C VAL A 119 -2.16 -14.02 11.49
N ILE A 120 -1.65 -14.91 10.64
CA ILE A 120 -2.11 -16.31 10.56
C ILE A 120 -1.93 -17.01 11.91
N LYS A 121 -0.73 -16.91 12.53
CA LYS A 121 -0.45 -17.50 13.85
C LYS A 121 -1.42 -16.98 14.93
N LEU A 122 -1.73 -15.69 14.90
CA LEU A 122 -2.68 -15.09 15.84
C LEU A 122 -4.10 -15.61 15.61
N LEU A 123 -4.55 -15.70 14.36
CA LEU A 123 -5.86 -16.23 14.01
C LEU A 123 -5.98 -17.69 14.42
N GLN A 124 -4.98 -18.54 14.14
CA GLN A 124 -4.97 -19.94 14.56
C GLN A 124 -5.04 -20.07 16.09
N TYR A 125 -4.27 -19.25 16.81
CA TYR A 125 -4.32 -19.22 18.26
C TYR A 125 -5.71 -18.85 18.83
N ARG A 126 -6.45 -17.96 18.16
CA ARG A 126 -7.74 -17.44 18.64
C ARG A 126 -8.95 -18.24 18.17
N CYS A 127 -8.89 -18.78 16.96
CA CYS A 127 -10.02 -19.40 16.26
C CYS A 127 -9.89 -20.92 16.13
N GLY A 128 -8.74 -21.50 16.49
CA GLY A 128 -8.41 -22.90 16.25
C GLY A 128 -7.65 -23.09 14.94
N ASP A 129 -7.15 -24.29 14.73
CA ASP A 129 -6.35 -24.61 13.55
C ASP A 129 -7.18 -24.56 12.27
N PHE A 130 -6.59 -23.99 11.22
CA PHE A 130 -7.12 -23.96 9.87
C PHE A 130 -5.98 -24.04 8.86
N GLU A 131 -6.31 -24.49 7.65
CA GLU A 131 -5.39 -24.50 6.51
C GLU A 131 -5.53 -23.21 5.71
N VAL A 132 -4.39 -22.65 5.29
CA VAL A 132 -4.39 -21.54 4.32
C VAL A 132 -4.50 -22.14 2.93
N VAL A 133 -5.69 -22.07 2.34
CA VAL A 133 -6.00 -22.68 1.04
C VAL A 133 -5.53 -21.84 -0.15
N GLU A 134 -5.42 -20.53 0.03
CA GLU A 134 -5.04 -19.60 -1.02
C GLU A 134 -4.21 -18.44 -0.46
N ARG A 135 -3.24 -17.95 -1.25
CA ARG A 135 -2.45 -16.76 -0.94
C ARG A 135 -2.17 -15.95 -2.20
N ILE A 136 -2.72 -14.74 -2.23
CA ILE A 136 -2.50 -13.78 -3.31
C ILE A 136 -1.52 -12.71 -2.83
N GLN A 137 -0.48 -12.45 -3.61
CA GLN A 137 0.47 -11.39 -3.33
C GLN A 137 0.69 -10.52 -4.56
N CYS A 138 0.44 -9.22 -4.41
CA CYS A 138 0.71 -8.22 -5.43
C CYS A 138 1.53 -7.09 -4.82
N HIS A 139 2.36 -6.45 -5.64
CA HIS A 139 3.08 -5.25 -5.20
C HIS A 139 2.09 -4.10 -4.94
N HIS A 140 0.93 -4.05 -5.62
CA HIS A 140 -0.12 -3.06 -5.38
C HIS A 140 -1.53 -3.58 -5.74
N ASN A 141 -2.26 -4.12 -4.75
CA ASN A 141 -3.73 -4.27 -4.81
C ASN A 141 -4.35 -3.36 -3.73
N PHE A 142 -5.36 -2.56 -4.11
CA PHE A 142 -6.31 -1.89 -3.20
C PHE A 142 -7.59 -1.56 -3.97
N THR A 143 -8.74 -1.54 -3.29
CA THR A 143 -10.04 -0.99 -3.78
C THR A 143 -11.03 -0.96 -2.60
N GLN A 144 -11.88 0.07 -2.46
CA GLN A 144 -12.83 0.21 -1.34
C GLN A 144 -14.11 1.00 -1.71
N ARG A 145 -15.29 0.39 -1.53
CA ARG A 145 -16.62 1.05 -1.38
C ARG A 145 -17.16 0.76 0.02
N GLU A 146 -17.93 1.66 0.65
CA GLU A 146 -18.74 1.34 1.84
C GLU A 146 -20.16 1.97 1.82
N ASN A 147 -21.18 1.20 2.26
CA ASN A 147 -22.48 1.72 2.74
C ASN A 147 -23.09 0.81 3.84
N HIS A 148 -23.38 1.39 5.02
CA HIS A 148 -23.93 0.69 6.19
C HIS A 148 -25.44 1.01 6.36
N PHE A 149 -26.25 -0.04 6.51
CA PHE A 149 -27.72 -0.08 6.52
C PHE A 149 -28.40 0.02 5.13
N GLY A 150 -27.85 -0.70 4.14
CA GLY A 150 -28.46 -0.86 2.80
C GLY A 150 -27.61 -1.51 1.69
N GLU A 151 -26.33 -1.83 1.96
CA GLU A 151 -25.34 -2.60 1.16
C GLU A 151 -24.78 -1.89 -0.11
N ASP A 152 -23.54 -2.06 -0.59
CA ASP A 152 -22.44 -3.02 -0.32
C ASP A 152 -21.09 -2.34 0.00
N ILE A 153 -20.27 -3.04 0.79
CA ILE A 153 -18.85 -2.75 1.05
C ILE A 153 -18.05 -3.76 0.25
N LEU A 154 -17.34 -3.36 -0.80
CA LEU A 154 -16.57 -4.30 -1.61
C LEU A 154 -15.11 -3.85 -1.72
N VAL A 155 -14.23 -4.67 -1.15
CA VAL A 155 -12.84 -4.79 -1.62
C VAL A 155 -12.87 -5.74 -2.81
N TYR A 156 -12.09 -5.46 -3.86
CA TYR A 156 -12.03 -6.32 -5.04
C TYR A 156 -10.66 -6.99 -5.12
N VAL A 157 -10.66 -8.30 -5.40
CA VAL A 157 -9.52 -8.95 -6.04
C VAL A 157 -9.86 -9.06 -7.52
N VAL A 158 -8.93 -8.58 -8.34
CA VAL A 158 -9.13 -8.47 -9.77
C VAL A 158 -8.01 -9.17 -10.53
N ARG A 159 -8.34 -9.65 -11.74
CA ARG A 159 -7.39 -10.21 -12.70
C ARG A 159 -7.24 -9.25 -13.87
N GLY A 160 -6.00 -8.95 -14.26
CA GLY A 160 -5.74 -8.16 -15.46
C GLY A 160 -6.15 -8.91 -16.73
N LYS A 161 -6.84 -8.21 -17.64
CA LYS A 161 -7.26 -8.74 -18.95
C LYS A 161 -6.14 -8.72 -20.01
N GLY A 162 -4.94 -8.27 -19.65
CA GLY A 162 -3.80 -8.17 -20.58
C GLY A 162 -4.00 -7.08 -21.64
N ASN A 163 -4.57 -5.94 -21.24
CA ASN A 163 -4.82 -4.83 -22.16
C ASN A 163 -3.49 -4.19 -22.61
N ALA A 164 -3.12 -4.43 -23.86
CA ALA A 164 -1.87 -3.93 -24.44
C ALA A 164 -1.81 -2.40 -24.53
N GLN A 165 -2.94 -1.71 -24.71
CA GLN A 165 -2.97 -0.24 -24.75
C GLN A 165 -2.64 0.37 -23.38
N ALA A 166 -2.94 -0.34 -22.31
CA ALA A 166 -2.57 0.03 -20.94
C ALA A 166 -1.24 -0.58 -20.51
N PHE A 167 -0.42 -1.09 -21.43
CA PHE A 167 0.83 -1.81 -21.13
C PHE A 167 0.66 -2.92 -20.07
N ASN A 168 -0.49 -3.60 -20.09
CA ASN A 168 -0.87 -4.63 -19.11
C ASN A 168 -0.91 -4.14 -17.65
N THR A 169 -1.23 -2.86 -17.44
CA THR A 169 -1.42 -2.27 -16.11
C THR A 169 -2.90 -2.07 -15.77
N ALA A 170 -3.19 -1.94 -14.48
CA ALA A 170 -4.52 -1.62 -13.95
C ALA A 170 -4.41 -0.67 -12.76
N PRO A 171 -5.48 0.07 -12.40
CA PRO A 171 -5.48 0.93 -11.22
C PRO A 171 -5.23 0.14 -9.94
N HIS A 172 -4.47 0.77 -9.04
CA HIS A 172 -4.12 0.16 -7.77
C HIS A 172 -5.14 0.43 -6.66
N GLY A 173 -6.20 1.20 -6.92
CA GLY A 173 -7.24 1.56 -5.94
C GLY A 173 -7.97 2.86 -6.22
N ALA A 174 -8.87 3.25 -5.31
CA ALA A 174 -9.77 4.39 -5.51
C ALA A 174 -9.01 5.73 -5.70
N GLY A 175 -7.88 5.87 -5.00
CA GLY A 175 -7.15 7.13 -4.94
C GLY A 175 -7.88 8.18 -4.09
N ARG A 176 -7.10 9.11 -3.52
CA ARG A 176 -7.67 10.13 -2.63
C ARG A 176 -8.39 11.21 -3.43
N ARG A 177 -9.55 11.66 -2.95
CA ARG A 177 -10.24 12.84 -3.49
C ARG A 177 -9.90 14.13 -2.72
N MET A 178 -9.24 14.00 -1.57
CA MET A 178 -8.79 15.14 -0.78
C MET A 178 -7.49 14.85 -0.01
N SER A 179 -6.79 15.93 0.37
CA SER A 179 -5.57 15.83 1.16
C SER A 179 -5.85 15.26 2.56
N ARG A 180 -4.84 14.68 3.19
CA ARG A 180 -4.92 14.17 4.57
C ARG A 180 -5.33 15.24 5.56
N ARG A 181 -4.76 16.45 5.43
CA ARG A 181 -5.12 17.60 6.26
C ARG A 181 -6.60 17.96 6.09
N LYS A 182 -7.07 18.10 4.85
CA LYS A 182 -8.47 18.42 4.59
C LYS A 182 -9.41 17.36 5.15
N ALA A 183 -9.05 16.08 5.04
CA ALA A 183 -9.84 14.99 5.62
C ALA A 183 -9.92 15.07 7.14
N ARG A 184 -8.79 15.27 7.85
CA ARG A 184 -8.77 15.52 9.31
C ARG A 184 -9.63 16.71 9.72
N ASP A 185 -9.62 17.77 8.93
CA ASP A 185 -10.40 18.98 9.21
C ASP A 185 -11.90 18.79 8.89
N SER A 186 -12.28 17.75 8.12
CA SER A 186 -13.65 17.56 7.62
C SER A 186 -14.43 16.46 8.34
N PHE A 187 -13.75 15.47 8.93
CA PHE A 187 -14.38 14.31 9.56
C PHE A 187 -14.25 14.35 11.08
N THR A 188 -15.26 13.80 11.75
CA THR A 188 -15.33 13.72 13.21
C THR A 188 -15.26 12.27 13.69
N MET A 189 -15.04 12.07 15.00
CA MET A 189 -15.14 10.72 15.57
C MET A 189 -16.57 10.15 15.51
N ASP A 190 -17.60 11.00 15.47
CA ASP A 190 -18.97 10.55 15.25
C ASP A 190 -19.16 10.01 13.83
N ASP A 191 -18.53 10.65 12.83
CA ASP A 191 -18.48 10.10 11.46
C ASP A 191 -17.73 8.77 11.43
N PHE A 192 -16.61 8.68 12.15
CA PHE A 192 -15.85 7.43 12.27
C PHE A 192 -16.72 6.31 12.86
N ASP A 193 -17.37 6.54 14.00
CA ASP A 193 -18.19 5.53 14.67
C ASP A 193 -19.38 5.09 13.82
N ARG A 194 -20.01 6.05 13.12
CA ARG A 194 -21.09 5.77 12.18
C ARG A 194 -20.62 4.95 10.98
N LEU A 195 -19.48 5.30 10.39
CA LEU A 195 -18.96 4.61 9.21
C LEU A 195 -18.38 3.24 9.55
N MET A 196 -17.80 3.05 10.73
CA MET A 196 -17.21 1.78 11.15
C MET A 196 -18.22 0.84 11.82
N THR A 197 -19.52 1.15 11.78
CA THR A 197 -20.56 0.35 12.45
C THR A 197 -20.59 -1.09 11.90
N GLY A 198 -20.34 -2.08 12.76
CA GLY A 198 -20.27 -3.50 12.35
C GLY A 198 -18.89 -3.95 11.88
N ILE A 199 -17.88 -3.08 11.96
CA ILE A 199 -16.47 -3.41 11.72
C ILE A 199 -15.72 -3.25 13.05
N GLU A 200 -15.03 -4.30 13.47
CA GLU A 200 -14.15 -4.21 14.63
C GLU A 200 -12.87 -3.48 14.26
N VAL A 201 -12.70 -2.27 14.81
CA VAL A 201 -11.60 -1.37 14.47
C VAL A 201 -10.85 -0.88 15.71
N ASN A 202 -9.54 -0.69 15.60
CA ASN A 202 -8.74 -0.07 16.67
C ASN A 202 -8.95 1.45 16.74
N ARG A 203 -10.16 1.87 17.13
CA ARG A 203 -10.66 3.26 17.16
C ARG A 203 -9.61 4.31 17.57
N SER A 204 -9.36 5.28 16.68
CA SER A 204 -8.39 6.37 16.90
C SER A 204 -8.66 7.58 16.00
N GLU A 205 -8.50 8.80 16.54
CA GLU A 205 -8.56 10.06 15.77
C GLU A 205 -7.48 10.13 14.68
N ALA A 206 -6.38 9.37 14.85
CA ALA A 206 -5.31 9.31 13.86
C ALA A 206 -5.78 8.74 12.51
N PHE A 207 -6.97 8.14 12.44
CA PHE A 207 -7.51 7.47 11.25
C PHE A 207 -8.57 8.31 10.52
N LEU A 208 -8.88 9.51 10.99
CA LEU A 208 -9.87 10.39 10.36
C LEU A 208 -9.50 10.75 8.92
N ASP A 209 -8.21 10.86 8.59
CA ASP A 209 -7.79 11.07 7.20
C ASP A 209 -7.91 9.83 6.32
N GLU A 210 -8.22 8.67 6.87
CA GLU A 210 -8.32 7.43 6.12
C GLU A 210 -9.77 6.92 6.04
N LEU A 211 -10.75 7.70 6.49
CA LEU A 211 -12.16 7.38 6.33
C LEU A 211 -12.56 7.29 4.85
N PRO A 212 -13.55 6.45 4.48
CA PRO A 212 -14.00 6.24 3.10
C PRO A 212 -14.30 7.54 2.36
N GLY A 213 -14.86 8.54 3.06
CA GLY A 213 -15.14 9.86 2.52
C GLY A 213 -13.91 10.64 2.03
N ALA A 214 -12.68 10.21 2.34
CA ALA A 214 -11.45 10.82 1.85
C ALA A 214 -11.05 10.30 0.45
N TYR A 215 -11.67 9.22 -0.02
CA TYR A 215 -11.36 8.52 -1.26
C TYR A 215 -12.40 8.78 -2.35
N LYS A 216 -12.03 8.49 -3.61
CA LYS A 216 -12.98 8.49 -4.74
C LYS A 216 -13.93 7.29 -4.61
N ASP A 217 -15.04 7.36 -5.32
CA ASP A 217 -15.94 6.21 -5.46
C ASP A 217 -15.24 5.11 -6.26
N ILE A 218 -15.15 3.92 -5.69
CA ILE A 218 -14.47 2.80 -6.33
C ILE A 218 -15.28 2.18 -7.45
N ASP A 219 -16.61 2.24 -7.41
CA ASP A 219 -17.43 1.67 -8.48
C ASP A 219 -17.18 2.42 -9.78
N LEU A 220 -16.98 3.74 -9.67
CA LEU A 220 -16.57 4.54 -10.81
C LEU A 220 -15.20 4.10 -11.34
N VAL A 221 -14.25 3.78 -10.45
CA VAL A 221 -12.92 3.27 -10.87
C VAL A 221 -13.06 1.90 -11.52
N MET A 222 -13.89 1.00 -10.97
CA MET A 222 -14.12 -0.34 -11.50
C MET A 222 -14.84 -0.30 -12.85
N GLU A 223 -15.86 0.53 -13.00
CA GLU A 223 -16.56 0.75 -14.27
C GLU A 223 -15.61 1.32 -15.34
N GLN A 224 -14.77 2.29 -14.96
CA GLN A 224 -13.75 2.84 -15.86
C GLN A 224 -12.64 1.82 -16.20
N SER A 225 -12.46 0.79 -15.38
CA SER A 225 -11.43 -0.23 -15.54
C SER A 225 -11.96 -1.53 -16.13
N LYS A 226 -13.22 -1.58 -16.57
CA LYS A 226 -13.86 -2.81 -17.08
C LYS A 226 -13.12 -3.46 -18.25
N ASP A 227 -12.42 -2.68 -19.06
CA ASP A 227 -11.61 -3.19 -20.18
C ASP A 227 -10.18 -3.59 -19.76
N LEU A 228 -9.80 -3.29 -18.51
CA LEU A 228 -8.49 -3.59 -17.94
C LEU A 228 -8.52 -4.80 -17.02
N VAL A 229 -9.61 -4.98 -16.28
CA VAL A 229 -9.71 -5.98 -15.23
C VAL A 229 -11.01 -6.78 -15.26
N GLU A 230 -10.94 -7.99 -14.71
CA GLU A 230 -12.05 -8.88 -14.37
C GLU A 230 -12.11 -9.00 -12.84
N VAL A 231 -13.29 -8.85 -12.24
CA VAL A 231 -13.49 -9.07 -10.80
C VAL A 231 -13.51 -10.57 -10.53
N ILE A 232 -12.67 -11.02 -9.61
CA ILE A 232 -12.58 -12.43 -9.19
C ILE A 232 -13.28 -12.63 -7.85
N HIS A 233 -13.10 -11.71 -6.90
CA HIS A 233 -13.77 -11.73 -5.61
C HIS A 233 -14.19 -10.33 -5.20
N THR A 234 -15.29 -10.28 -4.47
CA THR A 234 -15.76 -9.09 -3.76
C THR A 234 -15.84 -9.41 -2.26
N PHE A 235 -15.36 -8.50 -1.42
CA PHE A 235 -15.25 -8.77 0.02
C PHE A 235 -15.93 -7.72 0.88
N ARG A 236 -16.62 -8.22 1.91
CA ARG A 236 -17.15 -7.45 3.03
C ARG A 236 -16.16 -7.42 4.19
N GLN A 237 -15.86 -6.23 4.68
CA GLN A 237 -14.99 -6.06 5.85
C GLN A 237 -15.69 -6.42 7.17
N ILE A 238 -14.95 -7.08 8.07
CA ILE A 238 -15.40 -7.34 9.46
C ILE A 238 -14.39 -6.88 10.53
N VAL A 239 -13.09 -6.81 10.20
CA VAL A 239 -12.05 -6.28 11.10
C VAL A 239 -11.14 -5.33 10.32
N ASN A 240 -10.75 -4.21 10.94
CA ASN A 240 -9.73 -3.30 10.42
C ASN A 240 -8.73 -2.91 11.51
N VAL A 241 -7.45 -3.22 11.30
CA VAL A 241 -6.36 -2.81 12.15
C VAL A 241 -5.44 -1.88 11.38
N LYS A 242 -5.42 -0.62 11.76
CA LYS A 242 -4.49 0.38 11.18
C LYS A 242 -3.30 0.60 12.10
N GLY A 243 -2.13 0.88 11.51
CA GLY A 243 -0.95 1.17 12.32
C GLY A 243 -0.97 2.61 12.84
N ALA A 244 -0.48 2.77 14.07
CA ALA A 244 -0.25 4.05 14.73
C ALA A 244 1.21 4.49 14.61
#